data_AF-A0A3L8P629-F1
#
_entry.id   AF-A0A3L8P629-F1
#
_cell.length_a   1.000
_cell.length_b   1.000
_cell.length_c   1.000
_cell.angle_alpha   90.00
_cell.angle_beta   90.00
_cell.angle_gamma   90.00
#
_symmetry.space_group_name_H-M   'P 1'
#
loop_
_entity.id
_entity.type
_entity.pdbx_description
1 polymer ?
#
loop_
_entity_poly.entity_id
_entity_poly.type
_entity_poly.pdbx_seq_one_letter_code
_entity_poly.pdbx_strand_id
1 'polypeptide(L)'
;MVTYDLSRDVVTAREGEDVVGSATLDPDGTVTVVVSADHRGRGVGSELFLATARLARSLGRQDVVLAAPAEDRGTMAMLASLGLRGLARLDGDVLRVRVSVSGVRPVDPGTQLPA
;
A
#
# COMPACT_ATOMS: atom_id res chain seq x y z
N MET A 1 11.44 12.91 8.87
CA MET A 1 10.62 13.14 7.65
C MET A 1 10.67 11.87 6.85
N VAL A 2 9.52 11.33 6.46
CA VAL A 2 9.46 10.08 5.71
C VAL A 2 9.54 10.38 4.20
N THR A 3 10.25 9.55 3.45
CA THR A 3 10.30 9.56 1.98
C THR A 3 9.93 8.18 1.46
N TYR A 4 9.43 8.10 0.23
CA TYR A 4 9.04 6.85 -0.40
C TYR A 4 9.83 6.63 -1.67
N ASP A 5 10.59 5.54 -1.70
CA ASP A 5 11.39 5.13 -2.85
C ASP A 5 10.62 4.06 -3.63
N LEU A 6 10.34 4.34 -4.90
CA LEU A 6 9.59 3.43 -5.75
C LEU A 6 10.56 2.64 -6.62
N SER A 7 10.48 1.33 -6.51
CA SER A 7 11.10 0.41 -7.46
C SER A 7 10.02 -0.22 -8.35
N ARG A 8 10.37 -1.25 -9.12
CA ARG A 8 9.45 -1.86 -10.09
C ARG A 8 8.23 -2.50 -9.43
N ASP A 9 8.41 -3.11 -8.26
CA ASP A 9 7.41 -3.93 -7.58
C ASP A 9 7.40 -3.70 -6.06
N VAL A 10 8.32 -2.91 -5.51
CA VAL A 10 8.29 -2.52 -4.10
C VAL A 10 8.38 -0.99 -3.94
N VAL A 11 7.56 -0.46 -3.04
CA VAL A 11 7.68 0.89 -2.49
C VAL A 11 8.25 0.80 -1.09
N THR A 12 9.31 1.56 -0.79
CA THR A 12 9.95 1.56 0.53
C THR A 12 9.80 2.91 1.19
N ALA A 13 9.32 2.94 2.43
CA ALA A 13 9.28 4.14 3.27
C ALA A 13 10.57 4.24 4.07
N ARG A 14 11.22 5.41 4.03
CA ARG A 14 12.47 5.68 4.77
C ARG A 14 12.34 6.92 5.64
N GLU A 15 12.93 6.90 6.82
CA GLU A 15 13.18 8.09 7.63
C GLU A 15 14.69 8.27 7.78
N GLY A 16 15.27 9.19 7.02
CA GLY A 16 16.72 9.25 6.86
C GLY A 16 17.23 7.98 6.17
N GLU A 17 18.19 7.29 6.78
CA GLU A 17 18.73 6.02 6.26
C GLU A 17 17.92 4.80 6.71
N ASP A 18 17.00 4.94 7.67
CA ASP A 18 16.25 3.82 8.23
C ASP A 18 15.04 3.46 7.38
N VAL A 19 14.87 2.17 7.08
CA VAL A 19 13.65 1.65 6.45
C VAL A 19 12.58 1.46 7.54
N VAL A 20 11.46 2.17 7.39
CA VAL A 20 10.37 2.19 8.39
C VAL A 20 9.12 1.47 7.90
N GLY A 21 9.09 1.06 6.62
CA GLY A 21 8.03 0.24 6.07
C GLY A 21 8.25 -0.05 4.59
N SER A 22 7.47 -0.97 4.05
CA SER A 22 7.45 -1.31 2.64
C SER A 22 6.07 -1.76 2.19
N ALA A 23 5.81 -1.63 0.90
CA ALA A 23 4.68 -2.25 0.23
C ALA A 23 5.16 -2.96 -1.03
N THR A 24 4.82 -4.24 -1.15
CA THR A 24 5.18 -5.07 -2.31
C THR A 24 3.94 -5.31 -3.15
N LEU A 25 4.08 -5.17 -4.47
CA LEU A 25 3.09 -5.50 -5.49
C LEU A 25 3.48 -6.83 -6.13
N ASP A 26 2.75 -7.88 -5.78
CA ASP A 26 2.94 -9.21 -6.34
C ASP A 26 2.46 -9.29 -7.81
N PRO A 27 2.97 -10.25 -8.61
CA PRO A 27 2.61 -10.39 -10.02
C PRO A 27 1.11 -10.55 -10.28
N ASP A 28 0.37 -11.13 -9.34
CA ASP A 28 -1.08 -11.31 -9.40
C ASP A 28 -1.89 -10.04 -9.06
N GLY A 29 -1.21 -8.96 -8.68
CA GLY A 29 -1.81 -7.68 -8.30
C GLY A 29 -2.09 -7.55 -6.80
N THR A 30 -1.71 -8.54 -5.99
CA THR A 30 -1.81 -8.45 -4.53
C THR A 30 -0.81 -7.44 -3.99
N VAL A 31 -1.23 -6.63 -3.02
CA VAL A 31 -0.39 -5.67 -2.32
C VAL A 31 -0.27 -6.10 -0.87
N THR A 32 0.97 -6.26 -0.42
CA THR A 32 1.31 -6.54 0.98
C THR A 32 1.99 -5.32 1.58
N VAL A 33 1.51 -4.80 2.71
CA VAL A 33 2.06 -3.62 3.38
C VAL A 33 2.62 -4.00 4.75
N VAL A 34 3.85 -3.59 5.04
CA VAL A 34 4.51 -3.80 6.34
C VAL A 34 5.03 -2.46 6.85
N VAL A 35 4.77 -2.15 8.12
CA VAL A 35 5.25 -0.93 8.78
C VAL A 35 5.84 -1.29 10.13
N SER A 36 7.02 -0.73 10.42
CA SER A 36 7.71 -0.84 11.70
C SER A 36 6.80 -0.37 12.83
N ALA A 37 6.85 -1.06 13.98
CA ALA A 37 5.91 -0.83 15.08
C ALA A 37 5.86 0.64 15.53
N ASP A 38 7.01 1.30 15.61
CA ASP A 38 7.16 2.69 16.06
C ASP A 38 6.69 3.73 15.01
N HIS A 39 6.37 3.28 13.80
CA HIS A 39 5.86 4.11 12.71
C HIS A 39 4.40 3.81 12.33
N ARG A 40 3.75 2.88 13.05
CA ARG A 40 2.32 2.59 12.88
C ARG A 40 1.45 3.74 13.38
N GLY A 41 0.25 3.86 12.82
CA GLY A 41 -0.70 4.91 13.19
C GLY A 41 -0.33 6.32 12.73
N ARG A 42 0.79 6.49 12.00
CA ARG A 42 1.26 7.78 11.47
C ARG A 42 0.95 8.00 9.98
N GLY A 43 0.09 7.16 9.40
CA GLY A 43 -0.29 7.25 7.98
C GLY A 43 0.66 6.57 6.99
N VAL A 44 1.84 6.09 7.43
CA VAL A 44 2.86 5.46 6.56
C VAL A 44 2.30 4.30 5.72
N GLY A 45 1.49 3.44 6.32
CA GLY A 45 0.86 2.32 5.59
C GLY A 45 -0.09 2.79 4.49
N SER A 46 -0.88 3.84 4.75
CA SER A 46 -1.80 4.41 3.76
C SER A 46 -1.03 5.00 2.58
N GLU A 47 0.04 5.76 2.82
CA GLU A 47 0.88 6.32 1.77
C GLU A 47 1.63 5.24 0.98
N LEU A 48 2.15 4.20 1.65
CA LEU A 48 2.75 3.05 0.98
C LEU A 48 1.75 2.37 0.03
N PHE A 49 0.51 2.15 0.47
CA PHE A 49 -0.54 1.57 -0.37
C PHE A 49 -0.89 2.47 -1.55
N LEU A 50 -1.06 3.78 -1.32
CA LEU A 50 -1.37 4.75 -2.37
C LEU A 50 -0.23 4.85 -3.41
N ALA A 51 1.02 4.94 -2.97
CA ALA A 51 2.18 4.94 -3.84
C ALA A 51 2.25 3.65 -4.68
N THR A 52 1.95 2.49 -4.07
CA THR A 52 1.88 1.21 -4.78
C THR A 52 0.74 1.17 -5.80
N ALA A 53 -0.42 1.74 -5.50
CA ALA A 53 -1.52 1.87 -6.46
C ALA A 53 -1.13 2.74 -7.68
N ARG A 54 -0.40 3.83 -7.45
CA ARG A 54 0.14 4.68 -8.52
C ARG A 54 1.20 3.96 -9.36
N LEU A 55 2.06 3.16 -8.73
CA LEU A 55 3.02 2.29 -9.40
C LEU A 55 2.32 1.21 -10.23
N ALA A 56 1.35 0.50 -9.68
CA ALA A 56 0.56 -0.50 -10.40
C ALA A 56 -0.09 0.10 -11.66
N ARG A 57 -0.55 1.35 -11.57
CA ARG A 57 -1.11 2.08 -12.72
C ARG A 57 -0.06 2.37 -13.80
N SER A 58 1.17 2.78 -13.45
CA SER A 58 2.23 2.97 -14.45
C SER A 58 2.64 1.67 -15.13
N LEU A 59 2.47 0.53 -14.45
CA LEU A 59 2.63 -0.81 -15.00
C LEU A 59 1.42 -1.31 -15.82
N GLY A 60 0.41 -0.47 -16.05
CA GLY A 60 -0.76 -0.80 -16.88
C GLY A 60 -1.85 -1.61 -16.19
N ARG A 61 -1.77 -1.82 -14.87
CA ARG A 61 -2.82 -2.52 -14.11
C ARG A 61 -4.09 -1.66 -14.01
N GLN A 62 -5.24 -2.33 -13.85
CA GLN A 62 -6.55 -1.68 -13.66
C GLN A 62 -7.05 -1.79 -12.22
N ASP A 63 -6.57 -2.80 -11.50
CA ASP A 63 -6.87 -3.03 -10.10
C ASP A 63 -5.66 -3.57 -9.35
N VAL A 64 -5.72 -3.41 -8.02
CA VAL A 64 -4.85 -4.07 -7.04
C VAL A 64 -5.71 -4.70 -5.96
N VAL A 65 -5.19 -5.70 -5.27
CA VAL A 65 -5.88 -6.38 -4.17
C VAL A 65 -5.07 -6.22 -2.89
N LEU A 66 -5.61 -5.56 -1.88
CA LEU A 66 -5.04 -5.64 -0.54
C LEU A 66 -5.55 -6.91 0.14
N ALA A 67 -4.63 -7.72 0.68
CA ALA A 67 -4.97 -8.91 1.45
C ALA A 67 -4.26 -8.88 2.81
N ALA A 68 -4.99 -9.18 3.88
CA ALA A 68 -4.45 -9.27 5.23
C ALA A 68 -5.33 -10.16 6.12
N PRO A 69 -4.84 -10.68 7.26
CA PRO A 69 -5.68 -11.32 8.26
C PRO A 69 -6.81 -10.38 8.71
N ALA A 70 -8.02 -10.91 8.89
CA ALA A 70 -9.20 -10.11 9.25
C ALA A 70 -9.08 -9.42 10.63
N GLU A 71 -8.25 -9.97 11.51
CA GLU A 71 -7.93 -9.44 12.84
C GLU A 71 -6.81 -8.39 12.85
N ASP A 72 -6.16 -8.13 11.70
CA ASP A 72 -5.13 -7.10 11.59
C ASP A 72 -5.77 -5.71 11.72
N ARG A 73 -5.77 -5.22 12.97
CA ARG A 73 -6.29 -3.90 13.33
C ARG A 73 -5.57 -2.77 12.60
N GLY A 74 -4.29 -2.93 12.26
CA GLY A 74 -3.51 -1.94 11.52
C GLY A 74 -4.04 -1.78 10.11
N THR A 75 -4.22 -2.90 9.41
CA THR A 75 -4.81 -2.91 8.07
C THR A 75 -6.25 -2.41 8.08
N MET A 76 -7.07 -2.79 9.07
CA MET A 76 -8.44 -2.31 9.20
C MET A 76 -8.52 -0.80 9.43
N ALA A 77 -7.63 -0.24 10.25
CA ALA A 77 -7.52 1.21 10.46
C ALA A 77 -7.07 1.94 9.18
N MET A 78 -6.09 1.39 8.47
CA MET A 78 -5.62 1.91 7.18
C MET A 78 -6.76 1.95 6.15
N LEU A 79 -7.48 0.85 5.96
CA LEU A 79 -8.63 0.78 5.07
C LEU A 79 -9.76 1.76 5.45
N ALA A 80 -10.00 1.95 6.74
CA ALA A 80 -10.96 2.95 7.21
C ALA A 80 -10.52 4.38 6.85
N SER A 81 -9.23 4.71 7.04
CA SER A 81 -8.69 6.04 6.69
C SER A 81 -8.79 6.37 5.21
N LEU A 82 -8.74 5.34 4.36
CA LEU A 82 -8.88 5.47 2.91
C LEU A 82 -10.33 5.39 2.41
N GLY A 83 -11.32 5.23 3.31
CA GLY A 83 -12.73 5.02 2.95
C GLY A 83 -13.02 3.68 2.28
N LEU A 84 -12.07 2.74 2.31
CA LEU A 84 -12.12 1.45 1.61
C LEU A 84 -12.74 0.33 2.45
N ARG A 85 -12.97 0.55 3.74
CA ARG A 85 -13.49 -0.49 4.66
C ARG A 85 -14.80 -1.14 4.17
N GLY A 86 -15.70 -0.38 3.53
CA GLY A 86 -16.96 -0.92 2.99
C GLY A 86 -16.80 -1.79 1.74
N LEU A 87 -15.64 -1.70 1.07
CA LEU A 87 -15.29 -2.52 -0.09
C LEU A 87 -14.65 -3.85 0.32
N ALA A 88 -14.25 -3.98 1.57
CA ALA A 88 -13.64 -5.20 2.05
C ALA A 88 -14.62 -6.38 2.01
N ARG A 89 -14.08 -7.54 1.66
CA ARG A 89 -14.78 -8.82 1.64
C ARG A 89 -13.97 -9.79 2.49
N LEU A 90 -14.66 -10.60 3.27
CA LEU A 90 -14.05 -11.67 4.04
C LEU A 90 -14.07 -12.95 3.21
N ASP A 91 -12.92 -13.62 3.14
CA ASP A 91 -12.73 -14.91 2.49
C ASP A 91 -12.00 -15.82 3.49
N GLY A 92 -12.75 -16.61 4.25
CA GLY A 92 -12.23 -17.31 5.42
C GLY A 92 -11.81 -16.33 6.52
N ASP A 93 -10.54 -16.37 6.91
CA ASP A 93 -9.87 -15.49 7.87
C ASP A 93 -9.11 -14.33 7.20
N VAL A 94 -9.15 -14.24 5.86
CA VAL A 94 -8.46 -13.21 5.09
C VAL A 94 -9.44 -12.13 4.65
N LEU A 95 -9.12 -10.89 5.00
CA LEU A 95 -9.75 -9.71 4.45
C LEU A 95 -9.15 -9.42 3.07
N ARG A 96 -10.00 -9.26 2.06
CA ARG A 96 -9.61 -8.87 0.71
C ARG A 96 -10.31 -7.59 0.27
N VAL A 97 -9.55 -6.66 -0.28
CA VAL A 97 -10.09 -5.42 -0.84
C VAL A 97 -9.54 -5.21 -2.25
N ARG A 98 -10.40 -5.35 -3.26
CA ARG A 98 -10.03 -4.99 -4.64
C ARG A 98 -10.27 -3.49 -4.84
N VAL A 99 -9.25 -2.78 -5.28
CA VAL A 99 -9.27 -1.34 -5.52
C VAL A 99 -8.94 -1.07 -6.97
N SER A 100 -9.81 -0.33 -7.67
CA SER A 100 -9.51 0.11 -9.03
C SER A 100 -8.45 1.21 -9.00
N VAL A 101 -7.42 1.08 -9.84
CA VAL A 101 -6.36 2.07 -10.03
C VAL A 101 -6.48 2.82 -11.35
N SER A 102 -7.53 2.57 -12.13
CA SER A 102 -7.71 3.15 -13.48
C SER A 102 -7.77 4.69 -13.47
N GLY A 103 -8.31 5.29 -12.41
CA GLY A 103 -8.39 6.74 -12.22
C GLY A 103 -7.22 7.35 -11.43
N VAL A 104 -6.25 6.54 -11.00
CA VAL A 104 -5.12 6.98 -10.19
C VAL A 104 -4.06 7.62 -11.10
N ARG A 105 -3.43 8.72 -10.65
CA ARG A 105 -2.30 9.33 -11.38
C ARG A 105 -1.07 8.42 -11.28
N PRO A 106 -0.52 7.91 -12.39
CA PRO A 106 0.65 7.01 -12.37
C PRO A 106 1.89 7.71 -11.82
N VAL A 107 2.86 6.92 -11.39
CA VAL A 107 4.20 7.35 -11.03
C VAL A 107 5.20 6.30 -11.53
N ASP A 108 6.32 6.77 -12.07
CA ASP A 108 7.31 5.87 -12.66
C ASP A 108 8.22 5.25 -11.59
N PRO A 109 8.65 4.00 -11.77
CA PRO A 109 9.73 3.42 -10.97
C PRO A 109 10.98 4.31 -10.99
N GLY A 110 11.71 4.35 -9.88
CA GLY A 110 12.86 5.23 -9.67
C GLY A 110 12.49 6.63 -9.16
N THR A 111 11.20 6.95 -9.03
CA THR A 111 10.74 8.20 -8.41
C THR A 111 10.86 8.11 -6.88
N GLN A 112 11.35 9.18 -6.25
CA GLN A 112 11.22 9.39 -4.81
C GLN A 112 10.07 10.37 -4.53
N LEU A 113 9.15 9.99 -3.64
CA LEU A 113 8.05 10.85 -3.20
C LEU A 113 8.30 11.38 -1.78
N PRO A 114 7.97 12.64 -1.48
CA PRO A 114 7.88 13.11 -0.10
C PRO A 114 6.65 12.51 0.60
N ALA A 115 6.69 12.46 1.93
CA ALA A 115 5.52 12.17 2.77
C ALA A 115 4.54 13.33 2.91
#